data_AF-A0A973GTD1-F1
#
_entry.id   AF-A0A973GTD1-F1
#
_cell.length_a   1.000
_cell.length_b   1.000
_cell.length_c   1.000
_cell.angle_alpha   90.00
_cell.angle_beta   90.00
_cell.angle_gamma   90.00
#
_symmetry.space_group_name_H-M   'P 1'
#
loop_
_entity.id
_entity.type
_entity.pdbx_description
1 polymer ?
#
loop_
_entity_poly.entity_id
_entity_poly.type
_entity_poly.pdbx_seq_one_letter_code
_entity_poly.pdbx_strand_id
1 'polypeptide(L)'
;MVQTVIKRDGRKVDYNRDRIVSAIEKAERTLNHEASIAQEIAKKVELKLNQLNQDSVSIEEIQDYVILCLKENHANECAKVYEHYRKDRTHQREIRGSLMKSIEKMTFSEHSDEKRENANIDGNTSMGMMLQYGSTVSKNFAKHFLLKEEHSDLHDSGLIHIHDLDFYAMGTLTCCQIDLTKLFNDGFSTGHG
;
A
#
# COMPACT_ATOMS: atom_id res chain seq x y z
N MET A 1 -7.61 7.58 -33.13
CA MET A 1 -8.06 6.45 -32.29
C MET A 1 -6.98 6.21 -31.26
N VAL A 2 -7.31 6.05 -29.98
CA VAL A 2 -6.30 5.80 -28.95
C VAL A 2 -5.64 4.45 -29.22
N GLN A 3 -4.32 4.47 -29.42
CA GLN A 3 -3.55 3.26 -29.71
C GLN A 3 -2.78 2.77 -28.49
N THR A 4 -2.32 3.70 -27.65
CA THR A 4 -1.42 3.39 -26.54
C THR A 4 -1.89 3.97 -25.21
N VAL A 5 -1.53 3.27 -24.14
CA VAL A 5 -1.78 3.68 -22.75
C VAL A 5 -0.45 3.90 -22.05
N ILE A 6 -0.29 5.09 -21.47
CA ILE A 6 0.85 5.44 -20.62
C ILE A 6 0.55 4.97 -19.20
N LYS A 7 1.29 3.95 -18.74
CA LYS A 7 1.24 3.45 -17.37
C LYS A 7 1.86 4.49 -16.41
N ARG A 8 1.56 4.35 -15.12
CA ARG A 8 2.10 5.23 -14.05
C ARG A 8 3.63 5.26 -13.99
N ASP A 9 4.28 4.18 -14.40
CA ASP A 9 5.75 4.05 -14.46
C ASP A 9 6.34 4.57 -15.79
N GLY A 10 5.53 5.24 -16.62
CA GLY A 10 5.94 5.78 -17.91
C GLY A 10 5.95 4.77 -19.06
N ARG A 11 5.75 3.47 -18.79
CA ARG A 11 5.71 2.46 -19.86
C ARG A 11 4.50 2.69 -20.78
N LYS A 12 4.72 2.59 -22.08
CA LYS A 12 3.66 2.59 -23.09
C LYS A 12 3.28 1.15 -23.41
N VAL A 13 1.98 0.86 -23.37
CA VAL A 13 1.41 -0.43 -23.76
C VAL A 13 0.26 -0.22 -24.71
N ASP A 14 -0.10 -1.24 -25.48
CA ASP A 14 -1.24 -1.16 -26.39
C ASP A 14 -2.55 -1.00 -25.61
N TYR A 15 -3.44 -0.17 -26.16
CA TYR A 15 -4.78 -0.02 -25.64
C TYR A 15 -5.56 -1.32 -25.81
N ASN A 16 -6.17 -1.78 -24.73
CA ASN A 16 -6.99 -2.98 -24.71
C ASN A 16 -8.28 -2.70 -23.92
N ARG A 17 -9.41 -2.68 -24.64
CA ARG A 17 -10.73 -2.42 -24.05
C ARG A 17 -11.16 -3.48 -23.05
N ASP A 18 -10.79 -4.75 -23.24
CA ASP A 18 -11.17 -5.85 -22.34
C ASP A 18 -10.62 -5.63 -20.92
N ARG A 19 -9.50 -4.89 -20.78
CA ARG A 19 -8.98 -4.47 -19.47
C ARG A 19 -9.94 -3.53 -18.74
N ILE A 20 -10.67 -2.68 -19.46
CA ILE A 20 -11.69 -1.80 -18.88
C ILE A 20 -12.90 -2.62 -18.47
N VAL A 21 -13.37 -3.51 -19.35
CA VAL A 21 -14.49 -4.44 -19.07
C VAL A 21 -14.20 -5.24 -17.80
N SER A 22 -13.07 -5.95 -17.74
CA SER A 22 -12.69 -6.75 -16.57
C SER A 22 -12.54 -5.93 -15.29
N ALA A 23 -12.22 -4.64 -15.38
CA ALA A 23 -12.12 -3.77 -14.21
C ALA A 23 -13.52 -3.38 -13.67
N ILE A 24 -14.47 -3.11 -14.58
CA ILE A 24 -15.86 -2.81 -14.22
C ILE A 24 -16.57 -4.06 -13.69
N GLU A 25 -16.38 -5.22 -14.34
CA GLU A 25 -16.95 -6.49 -13.89
C GLU A 25 -16.51 -6.85 -12.46
N LYS A 26 -15.27 -6.52 -12.07
CA LYS A 26 -14.81 -6.72 -10.70
C LYS A 26 -15.58 -5.85 -9.70
N ALA A 27 -15.87 -4.61 -10.05
CA ALA A 27 -16.67 -3.72 -9.21
C ALA A 27 -18.14 -4.19 -9.14
N GLU A 28 -18.71 -4.67 -10.25
CA GLU A 28 -20.08 -5.24 -10.28
C GLU A 28 -20.19 -6.50 -9.42
N ARG A 29 -19.19 -7.39 -9.48
CA ARG A 29 -19.15 -8.61 -8.64
C ARG A 29 -19.13 -8.29 -7.15
N THR A 30 -18.45 -7.22 -6.74
CA THR A 30 -18.47 -6.76 -5.34
C THR A 30 -19.86 -6.35 -4.88
N LEU A 31 -20.71 -5.90 -5.80
CA LEU A 31 -22.11 -5.51 -5.55
C LEU A 31 -23.11 -6.66 -5.76
N ASN A 32 -22.65 -7.88 -6.10
CA ASN A 32 -23.50 -8.99 -6.54
C ASN A 32 -24.42 -8.65 -7.73
N HIS A 33 -24.00 -7.71 -8.58
CA HIS A 33 -24.69 -7.42 -9.82
C HIS A 33 -24.24 -8.40 -10.91
N GLU A 34 -25.16 -8.88 -11.74
CA GLU A 34 -24.79 -9.57 -12.98
C GLU A 34 -24.10 -8.58 -13.92
N ALA A 35 -23.03 -9.04 -14.60
CA ALA A 35 -22.16 -8.22 -15.45
C ALA A 35 -22.87 -7.74 -16.73
N SER A 36 -23.83 -6.84 -16.57
CA SER A 36 -24.73 -6.41 -17.62
C SER A 36 -24.25 -5.12 -18.29
N ILE A 37 -23.62 -4.20 -17.55
CA ILE A 37 -23.29 -2.85 -18.04
C ILE A 37 -21.81 -2.66 -18.40
N ALA A 38 -20.92 -3.57 -18.01
CA ALA A 38 -19.46 -3.42 -18.24
C ALA A 38 -19.08 -3.21 -19.71
N GLN A 39 -19.66 -3.97 -20.64
CA GLN A 39 -19.39 -3.85 -22.08
C GLN A 39 -19.89 -2.53 -22.65
N GLU A 40 -21.09 -2.10 -22.27
CA GLU A 40 -21.68 -0.84 -22.73
C GLU A 40 -20.85 0.36 -22.25
N ILE A 41 -20.45 0.34 -20.98
CA ILE A 41 -19.66 1.40 -20.37
C ILE A 41 -18.26 1.44 -20.98
N ALA A 42 -17.61 0.29 -21.18
CA ALA A 42 -16.29 0.24 -21.83
C ALA A 42 -16.34 0.82 -23.25
N LYS A 43 -17.42 0.57 -24.00
CA LYS A 43 -17.64 1.18 -25.33
C LYS A 43 -17.84 2.69 -25.24
N LYS A 44 -18.60 3.20 -24.25
CA LYS A 44 -18.76 4.65 -24.03
C LYS A 44 -17.43 5.32 -23.67
N VAL A 45 -16.62 4.69 -22.83
CA VAL A 45 -15.27 5.17 -22.49
C VAL A 45 -14.39 5.24 -23.74
N GLU A 46 -14.37 4.18 -24.55
CA GLU A 46 -13.62 4.14 -25.81
C GLU A 46 -14.04 5.26 -26.78
N LEU A 47 -15.34 5.53 -26.91
CA LEU A 47 -15.85 6.63 -27.73
C LEU A 47 -15.37 7.99 -27.22
N LYS A 48 -15.45 8.25 -25.91
CA LYS A 48 -14.96 9.51 -25.31
C LYS A 48 -13.46 9.68 -25.45
N LEU A 49 -12.70 8.61 -25.26
CA LEU A 49 -11.25 8.62 -25.44
C LEU A 49 -10.87 8.93 -26.90
N ASN A 50 -11.60 8.39 -27.86
CA ASN A 50 -11.36 8.67 -29.28
C ASN A 50 -11.71 10.12 -29.68
N GLN A 51 -12.63 10.78 -28.98
CA GLN A 51 -12.97 12.19 -29.23
C GLN A 51 -11.84 13.16 -28.85
N LEU A 52 -10.90 12.74 -27.99
CA LEU A 52 -9.75 13.56 -27.61
C LEU A 52 -8.72 13.73 -28.73
N ASN A 53 -8.81 12.94 -29.81
CA ASN A 53 -7.85 12.94 -30.93
C ASN A 53 -6.38 12.79 -30.48
N GLN A 54 -6.14 12.00 -29.44
CA GLN A 54 -4.81 11.68 -28.93
C GLN A 54 -4.46 10.22 -29.27
N ASP A 55 -3.20 9.96 -29.63
CA ASP A 55 -2.70 8.60 -29.90
C ASP A 55 -2.33 7.84 -28.62
N SER A 56 -2.06 8.57 -27.54
CA SER A 56 -1.68 8.04 -26.23
C SER A 56 -2.46 8.72 -25.11
N VAL A 57 -2.98 7.92 -24.17
CA VAL A 57 -3.71 8.39 -22.99
C VAL A 57 -3.11 7.79 -21.73
N SER A 58 -3.09 8.53 -20.62
CA SER A 58 -2.63 8.00 -19.33
C SER A 58 -3.62 7.02 -18.72
N ILE A 59 -3.11 6.10 -17.89
CA ILE A 59 -3.98 5.18 -17.16
C ILE A 59 -4.91 5.90 -16.17
N GLU A 60 -4.53 7.07 -15.66
CA GLU A 60 -5.39 7.86 -14.76
C GLU A 60 -6.57 8.45 -15.51
N GLU A 61 -6.34 9.04 -16.69
CA GLU A 61 -7.41 9.58 -17.53
C GLU A 61 -8.41 8.49 -17.91
N ILE A 62 -7.94 7.29 -18.28
CA ILE A 62 -8.85 6.15 -18.55
C ILE A 62 -9.70 5.84 -17.32
N GLN A 63 -9.11 5.83 -16.12
CA GLN A 63 -9.85 5.58 -14.88
C GLN A 63 -10.87 6.69 -14.58
N ASP A 64 -10.54 7.95 -14.87
CA ASP A 64 -11.45 9.09 -14.72
C ASP A 64 -12.64 8.98 -15.69
N TYR A 65 -12.40 8.60 -16.94
CA TYR A 65 -13.47 8.35 -17.91
C TYR A 65 -14.35 7.16 -17.54
N VAL A 66 -13.79 6.10 -16.96
CA VAL A 66 -14.58 4.96 -16.45
C VAL A 66 -15.54 5.42 -15.36
N ILE A 67 -15.06 6.20 -14.40
CA ILE A 67 -15.90 6.76 -13.31
C ILE A 67 -16.99 7.68 -13.89
N LEU A 68 -16.61 8.56 -14.82
CA LEU A 68 -17.55 9.46 -15.49
C LEU A 68 -18.67 8.68 -16.19
N CYS A 69 -18.31 7.68 -17.00
CA CYS A 69 -19.28 6.88 -17.72
C CYS A 69 -20.14 6.03 -16.77
N LEU A 70 -19.61 5.51 -15.67
CA LEU A 70 -20.43 4.82 -14.65
C LEU A 70 -21.50 5.75 -14.06
N LYS A 71 -21.14 7.00 -13.72
CA LYS A 71 -22.08 7.99 -13.19
C LYS A 71 -23.14 8.39 -14.21
N GLU A 72 -22.75 8.61 -15.46
CA GLU A 72 -23.67 8.94 -16.57
C GLU A 72 -24.68 7.82 -16.88
N ASN A 73 -24.35 6.56 -16.58
CA ASN A 73 -25.24 5.42 -16.74
C ASN A 73 -26.09 5.14 -15.49
N HIS A 74 -26.16 6.09 -14.56
CA HIS A 74 -26.85 5.93 -13.27
C HIS A 74 -26.32 4.77 -12.40
N ALA A 75 -25.13 4.24 -12.70
CA ALA A 75 -24.48 3.17 -11.96
C ALA A 75 -23.62 3.72 -10.80
N ASN A 76 -24.24 4.57 -9.96
CA ASN A 76 -23.53 5.32 -8.90
C ASN A 76 -22.87 4.41 -7.86
N GLU A 77 -23.52 3.30 -7.50
CA GLU A 77 -22.95 2.35 -6.54
C GLU A 77 -21.71 1.65 -7.11
N CYS A 78 -21.74 1.28 -8.39
CA CYS A 78 -20.58 0.71 -9.08
C CYS A 78 -19.44 1.74 -9.20
N ALA A 79 -19.76 3.00 -9.48
CA ALA A 79 -18.78 4.09 -9.47
C ALA A 79 -18.09 4.24 -8.11
N LYS A 80 -18.84 4.21 -6.99
CA LYS A 80 -18.29 4.29 -5.63
C LYS A 80 -17.34 3.12 -5.33
N VAL A 81 -17.75 1.90 -5.65
CA VAL A 81 -16.90 0.70 -5.45
C VAL A 81 -15.63 0.79 -6.27
N TYR A 82 -15.74 1.22 -7.54
CA TYR A 82 -14.59 1.42 -8.41
C TYR A 82 -13.63 2.50 -7.88
N GLU A 83 -14.17 3.65 -7.44
CA GLU A 83 -13.40 4.75 -6.84
C GLU A 83 -12.68 4.28 -5.57
N HIS A 84 -13.37 3.56 -4.69
CA HIS A 84 -12.78 3.02 -3.46
C HIS A 84 -11.65 2.04 -3.78
N TYR A 85 -11.88 1.07 -4.67
CA TYR A 85 -10.84 0.15 -5.11
C TYR A 85 -9.64 0.86 -5.74
N ARG A 86 -9.87 1.92 -6.54
CA ARG A 86 -8.79 2.75 -7.10
C ARG A 86 -7.98 3.42 -5.99
N LYS A 87 -8.63 4.04 -5.01
CA LYS A 87 -7.97 4.69 -3.86
C LYS A 87 -7.13 3.69 -3.07
N ASP A 88 -7.70 2.54 -2.70
CA ASP A 88 -6.98 1.50 -1.96
C ASP A 88 -5.74 1.01 -2.71
N ARG A 89 -5.86 0.80 -4.02
CA ARG A 89 -4.73 0.36 -4.85
C ARG A 89 -3.68 1.45 -5.07
N THR A 90 -4.04 2.72 -5.04
CA THR A 90 -3.09 3.83 -5.06
C THR A 90 -2.35 3.89 -3.71
N HIS A 91 -3.08 3.85 -2.61
CA HIS A 91 -2.53 3.84 -1.26
C HIS A 91 -1.55 2.67 -1.04
N GLN A 92 -1.93 1.45 -1.40
CA GLN A 92 -1.04 0.28 -1.32
C GLN A 92 0.27 0.45 -2.11
N ARG A 93 0.23 1.15 -3.24
CA ARG A 93 1.45 1.42 -4.05
C ARG A 93 2.30 2.50 -3.43
N GLU A 94 1.69 3.53 -2.85
CA GLU A 94 2.40 4.59 -2.12
C GLU A 94 3.13 4.01 -0.91
N ILE A 95 2.46 3.17 -0.13
CA ILE A 95 3.06 2.44 1.01
C ILE A 95 4.29 1.66 0.53
N ARG A 96 4.12 0.82 -0.51
CA ARG A 96 5.21 -0.01 -1.03
C ARG A 96 6.36 0.83 -1.59
N GLY A 97 6.04 1.90 -2.32
CA GLY A 97 7.04 2.80 -2.88
C GLY A 97 7.82 3.54 -1.81
N SER A 98 7.13 4.05 -0.79
CA SER A 98 7.73 4.71 0.36
C SER A 98 8.63 3.76 1.15
N LEU A 99 8.14 2.56 1.48
CA LEU A 99 8.91 1.53 2.17
C LEU A 99 10.18 1.14 1.41
N MET A 100 10.08 0.91 0.09
CA MET A 100 11.24 0.56 -0.72
C MET A 100 12.26 1.71 -0.77
N LYS A 101 11.82 2.96 -0.85
CA LYS A 101 12.70 4.13 -0.79
C LYS A 101 13.41 4.24 0.56
N SER A 102 12.71 3.96 1.68
CA SER A 102 13.33 3.93 3.01
C SER A 102 14.39 2.83 3.11
N ILE A 103 14.10 1.63 2.59
CA ILE A 103 15.06 0.52 2.53
C ILE A 103 16.28 0.91 1.69
N GLU A 104 16.07 1.43 0.47
CA GLU A 104 17.14 1.87 -0.43
C GLU A 104 18.03 2.93 0.23
N LYS A 105 17.41 3.93 0.88
CA LYS A 105 18.12 4.96 1.63
C LYS A 105 18.98 4.34 2.73
N MET A 106 18.45 3.41 3.53
CA MET A 106 19.25 2.71 4.54
C MET A 106 20.39 1.88 3.94
N THR A 107 20.16 1.19 2.82
CA THR A 107 21.18 0.35 2.19
C THR A 107 22.37 1.18 1.70
N PHE A 108 22.10 2.28 0.99
CA PHE A 108 23.12 3.02 0.24
C PHE A 108 23.60 4.31 0.90
N SER A 109 22.95 4.80 1.96
CA SER A 109 23.44 5.98 2.68
C SER A 109 24.61 5.59 3.59
N GLU A 110 25.79 6.15 3.35
CA GLU A 110 26.95 5.96 4.22
C GLU A 110 26.75 6.58 5.62
N HIS A 111 25.91 7.62 5.71
CA HIS A 111 25.55 8.32 6.94
C HIS A 111 24.03 8.58 6.98
N SER A 112 23.27 7.70 7.62
CA SER A 112 21.88 7.98 7.97
C SER A 112 21.68 7.89 9.48
N ASP A 113 20.99 8.87 10.05
CA ASP A 113 20.57 8.83 11.46
C ASP A 113 19.66 7.61 11.73
N GLU A 114 18.97 7.14 10.70
CA GLU A 114 18.20 5.88 10.69
C GLU A 114 19.06 4.66 11.07
N LYS A 115 20.35 4.61 10.68
CA LYS A 115 21.27 3.54 11.11
C LYS A 115 21.67 3.63 12.58
N ARG A 116 21.36 4.73 13.27
CA ARG A 116 21.74 5.02 14.65
C ARG A 116 20.53 5.13 15.59
N GLU A 117 19.35 4.69 15.15
CA GLU A 117 18.13 4.77 15.95
C GLU A 117 18.22 3.97 17.27
N ASN A 118 18.92 2.84 17.26
CA ASN A 118 19.17 2.04 18.46
C ASN A 118 20.63 2.20 18.92
N ALA A 119 20.83 2.80 20.09
CA ALA A 119 22.15 3.03 20.66
C ALA A 119 22.96 1.75 20.93
N ASN A 120 22.29 0.60 21.03
CA ASN A 120 22.91 -0.70 21.30
C ASN A 120 23.19 -1.51 20.02
N ILE A 121 22.74 -1.07 18.84
CA ILE A 121 22.89 -1.80 17.57
C ILE A 121 23.69 -0.94 16.61
N ASP A 122 24.84 -1.45 16.16
CA ASP A 122 25.58 -0.82 15.05
C ASP A 122 24.92 -1.19 13.71
N GLY A 123 24.15 -0.25 13.16
CA GLY A 123 23.46 -0.36 11.87
C GLY A 123 24.39 -0.52 10.66
N ASN A 124 25.71 -0.41 10.83
CA ASN A 124 26.68 -0.67 9.75
C ASN A 124 27.14 -2.13 9.69
N THR A 125 26.82 -2.94 10.71
CA THR A 125 27.08 -4.38 10.68
C THR A 125 26.00 -5.10 9.87
N SER A 126 26.33 -6.26 9.30
CA SER A 126 25.36 -7.06 8.53
C SER A 126 24.11 -7.42 9.34
N MET A 127 24.30 -7.77 10.62
CA MET A 127 23.18 -8.06 11.52
C MET A 127 22.40 -6.80 11.90
N GLY A 128 23.08 -5.68 12.16
CA GLY A 128 22.41 -4.41 12.44
C GLY A 128 21.56 -3.92 11.27
N MET A 129 22.07 -4.03 10.04
CA MET A 129 21.31 -3.68 8.83
C MET A 129 20.10 -4.60 8.62
N MET A 130 20.24 -5.91 8.87
CA MET A 130 19.11 -6.85 8.80
C MET A 130 18.02 -6.51 9.85
N LEU A 131 18.42 -6.18 11.08
CA LEU A 131 17.50 -5.75 12.13
C LEU A 131 16.81 -4.43 11.77
N GLN A 132 17.52 -3.48 11.16
CA GLN A 132 16.95 -2.22 10.71
C GLN A 132 15.92 -2.39 9.57
N TYR A 133 16.18 -3.31 8.63
CA TYR A 133 15.16 -3.67 7.65
C TYR A 133 13.92 -4.27 8.31
N GLY A 134 14.10 -5.19 9.26
CA GLY A 134 13.00 -5.76 10.03
C GLY A 134 12.20 -4.70 10.78
N SER A 135 12.88 -3.80 11.49
CA SER A 135 12.27 -2.69 12.24
C SER A 135 11.49 -1.75 11.32
N THR A 136 12.07 -1.34 10.19
CA THR A 136 11.41 -0.44 9.23
C THR A 136 10.18 -1.09 8.61
N VAL A 137 10.28 -2.35 8.18
CA VAL A 137 9.15 -3.08 7.61
C VAL A 137 8.04 -3.24 8.65
N SER A 138 8.40 -3.58 9.89
CA SER A 138 7.43 -3.80 10.96
C SER A 138 6.72 -2.50 11.38
N LYS A 139 7.46 -1.40 11.57
CA LYS A 139 6.88 -0.07 11.84
C LYS A 139 5.91 0.34 10.73
N ASN A 140 6.35 0.21 9.48
CA ASN A 140 5.51 0.57 8.34
C ASN A 140 4.24 -0.29 8.28
N PHE A 141 4.34 -1.59 8.55
CA PHE A 141 3.18 -2.48 8.62
C PHE A 141 2.22 -2.08 9.76
N ALA A 142 2.74 -1.84 10.97
CA ALA A 142 1.94 -1.45 12.11
C ALA A 142 1.14 -0.17 11.84
N LYS A 143 1.79 0.88 11.29
CA LYS A 143 1.12 2.16 11.00
C LYS A 143 -0.01 2.06 9.98
N HIS A 144 0.17 1.24 8.94
CA HIS A 144 -0.79 1.20 7.83
C HIS A 144 -1.88 0.13 7.98
N PHE A 145 -1.64 -0.91 8.78
CA PHE A 145 -2.56 -2.05 8.88
C PHE A 145 -3.09 -2.33 10.28
N LEU A 146 -2.42 -1.87 11.35
CA LEU A 146 -2.82 -2.17 12.73
C LEU A 146 -3.31 -0.93 13.48
N LEU A 147 -2.69 0.22 13.24
CA LEU A 147 -3.07 1.48 13.85
C LEU A 147 -4.22 2.15 13.11
N LYS A 148 -4.97 2.98 13.82
CA LYS A 148 -5.87 3.96 13.19
C LYS A 148 -5.03 5.02 12.49
N GLU A 149 -5.50 5.48 11.34
CA GLU A 149 -4.86 6.53 10.53
C GLU A 149 -4.50 7.76 11.37
N GLU A 150 -5.44 8.24 12.20
CA GLU A 150 -5.22 9.35 13.13
C GLU A 150 -4.01 9.14 14.05
N HIS A 151 -3.81 7.94 14.59
CA HIS A 151 -2.69 7.67 15.50
C HIS A 151 -1.35 7.64 14.75
N SER A 152 -1.35 7.10 13.52
CA SER A 152 -0.18 7.09 12.65
C SER A 152 0.23 8.51 12.26
N ASP A 153 -0.74 9.38 11.94
CA ASP A 153 -0.49 10.78 11.59
C ASP A 153 0.06 11.58 12.78
N LEU A 154 -0.50 11.38 13.97
CA LEU A 154 0.00 12.01 15.20
C LEU A 154 1.44 11.54 15.52
N HIS A 155 1.76 10.28 15.24
CA HIS A 155 3.11 9.76 15.43
C HIS A 155 4.11 10.34 14.44
N ASP A 156 3.75 10.36 13.16
CA ASP A 156 4.61 10.87 12.09
C ASP A 156 4.84 12.39 12.16
N SER A 157 3.86 13.14 12.68
CA SER A 157 4.00 14.57 12.95
C SER A 157 4.79 14.89 14.24
N GLY A 158 5.16 13.87 15.02
CA GLY A 158 5.88 14.03 16.29
C GLY A 158 5.02 14.56 17.44
N LEU A 159 3.69 14.62 17.28
CA LEU A 159 2.76 15.02 18.35
C LEU A 159 2.63 13.93 19.43
N ILE A 160 2.74 12.66 19.04
CA ILE A 160 2.85 11.53 19.96
C ILE A 160 4.05 10.65 19.58
N HIS A 161 4.57 9.92 20.55
CA HIS A 161 5.57 8.88 20.30
C HIS A 161 5.00 7.52 20.71
N ILE A 162 4.85 6.61 19.75
CA ILE A 162 4.45 5.23 20.01
C ILE A 162 5.73 4.45 20.27
N HIS A 163 5.97 4.11 21.54
CA HIS A 163 7.13 3.33 21.96
C HIS A 163 7.16 1.95 21.29
N ASP A 164 8.34 1.52 20.86
CA ASP A 164 8.63 0.19 20.29
C ASP A 164 7.65 -0.23 19.18
N LEU A 165 7.31 0.73 18.31
CA LEU A 165 6.37 0.55 17.21
C LEU A 165 6.78 -0.57 16.23
N ASP A 166 8.07 -0.86 16.10
CA ASP A 166 8.58 -2.02 15.35
C ASP A 166 8.22 -3.37 15.97
N PHE A 167 7.95 -3.42 17.27
CA PHE A 167 7.54 -4.65 17.95
C PHE A 167 6.02 -4.77 18.09
N TYR A 168 5.28 -3.70 17.84
CA TYR A 168 3.82 -3.63 17.96
C TYR A 168 3.11 -4.77 17.22
N ALA A 169 3.51 -5.05 15.97
CA ALA A 169 2.91 -6.10 15.16
C ALA A 169 3.17 -7.53 15.68
N MET A 170 4.20 -7.72 16.50
CA MET A 170 4.56 -9.02 17.07
C MET A 170 3.85 -9.32 18.39
N GLY A 171 3.08 -8.36 18.93
CA GLY A 171 2.32 -8.54 20.16
C GLY A 171 3.19 -8.81 21.40
N THR A 172 4.49 -8.52 21.31
CA THR A 172 5.40 -8.68 22.44
C THR A 172 5.21 -7.53 23.41
N LEU A 173 5.18 -7.87 24.70
CA LEU A 173 5.17 -6.89 25.78
C LEU A 173 6.62 -6.52 26.06
N THR A 174 6.91 -5.22 25.96
CA THR A 174 8.25 -4.70 26.28
C THR A 174 8.61 -5.04 27.72
N CYS A 175 9.81 -5.60 27.90
CA CYS A 175 10.48 -5.86 29.17
C CYS A 175 9.61 -6.50 30.26
N CYS A 176 9.33 -7.80 30.16
CA CYS A 176 8.90 -8.59 31.32
C CYS A 176 10.10 -8.97 32.17
N GLN A 177 10.00 -8.78 33.49
CA GLN A 177 10.98 -9.35 34.42
C GLN A 177 10.83 -10.87 34.45
N ILE A 178 11.95 -11.58 34.31
CA ILE A 178 11.99 -13.04 34.42
C ILE A 178 11.86 -13.40 35.90
N ASP A 179 10.98 -14.36 36.22
CA ASP A 179 10.92 -14.94 37.56
C ASP A 179 12.19 -15.77 37.82
N LEU A 180 13.13 -15.18 38.55
CA LEU A 180 14.40 -15.82 38.89
C LEU A 180 14.20 -17.06 39.78
N THR A 181 13.15 -17.11 40.60
CA THR A 181 12.88 -18.26 41.47
C THR A 181 12.53 -19.47 40.62
N LYS A 182 11.67 -19.27 39.61
CA LYS A 182 11.33 -20.32 38.65
C LYS A 182 12.56 -20.75 37.84
N LEU A 183 13.38 -19.81 37.39
CA LEU A 183 14.63 -20.10 36.67
C LEU A 183 15.58 -20.98 37.49
N PHE A 184 15.74 -20.70 38.80
CA PHE A 184 16.63 -21.47 39.66
C PHE A 184 16.06 -22.86 40.04
N ASN A 185 14.74 -23.00 40.13
CA ASN A 185 14.11 -24.28 40.46
C ASN A 185 14.01 -25.23 39.26
N ASP A 186 13.63 -24.70 38.09
CA ASP A 186 13.28 -25.51 36.92
C ASP A 186 14.30 -25.42 35.77
N GLY A 187 15.37 -24.63 35.97
CA GLY A 187 16.39 -24.38 34.96
C GLY A 187 15.96 -23.36 33.89
N PHE A 188 16.77 -23.22 32.84
CA PHE A 188 16.50 -22.29 31.73
C PHE A 188 15.28 -22.74 30.91
N SER A 189 14.24 -21.91 30.92
CA SER A 189 13.06 -22.05 30.08
C SER A 189 12.73 -20.70 29.45
N THR A 190 12.70 -20.63 28.12
CA THR A 190 12.35 -19.43 27.36
C THR A 190 10.82 -19.24 27.23
N GLY A 191 10.00 -20.03 27.92
CA GLY A 191 8.54 -19.94 27.81
C GLY A 191 8.02 -20.36 26.42
N HIS A 192 7.21 -19.51 25.77
CA HIS A 192 6.64 -19.72 24.42
C HIS A 192 7.26 -18.80 23.36
N GLY A 193 8.54 -18.46 23.52
CA GLY A 193 9.26 -17.51 22.66
C GLY A 193 9.39 -16.16 23.33
#